data_AF-A0A6V7Y2C2-F1
#
_entry.id   AF-A0A6V7Y2C2-F1
#
_cell.length_a   1.000
_cell.length_b   1.000
_cell.length_c   1.000
_cell.angle_alpha   90.00
_cell.angle_beta   90.00
_cell.angle_gamma   90.00
#
_symmetry.space_group_name_H-M   'P 1'
#
loop_
_entity.id
_entity.type
_entity.pdbx_description
1 polymer ?
#
loop_
_entity_poly.entity_id
_entity_poly.type
_entity_poly.pdbx_seq_one_letter_code
_entity_poly.pdbx_strand_id
1 'polypeptide(L)'
;MIFVMCLVSWFQEMRARQVVHGFQRLLPQCSQVIREGKESSISAPDLVVGDVVHIKSGERVPADLRLLHCIQLRLEASSITGESEPVEYQSEEVSERFSVFEARNVAFNGSLCVEGEGFGSQKRK
;
A
#
# COMPACT_ATOMS: atom_id res chain seq x y z
N MET A 1 -35.08 -11.79 29.32
CA MET A 1 -35.24 -11.05 28.05
C MET A 1 -33.93 -10.39 27.59
N ILE A 2 -33.28 -9.59 28.44
CA ILE A 2 -32.02 -8.88 28.11
C ILE A 2 -30.85 -9.84 27.81
N PHE A 3 -30.71 -10.95 28.56
CA PHE A 3 -29.67 -11.96 28.31
C PHE A 3 -29.74 -12.59 26.90
N VAL A 4 -30.95 -12.84 26.40
CA VAL A 4 -31.16 -13.41 25.05
C VAL A 4 -30.76 -12.39 23.98
N MET A 5 -31.07 -11.11 24.20
CA MET A 5 -30.67 -10.03 23.30
C MET A 5 -29.14 -9.85 23.28
N CYS A 6 -28.46 -9.89 24.43
CA CYS A 6 -27.00 -9.82 24.47
C CYS A 6 -26.31 -10.99 23.76
N LEU A 7 -26.81 -12.21 23.93
CA LEU A 7 -26.29 -13.40 23.24
C LEU A 7 -26.47 -13.32 21.72
N VAL A 8 -27.65 -12.89 21.27
CA VAL A 8 -27.94 -12.71 19.83
C VAL A 8 -27.08 -11.58 19.25
N SER A 9 -26.96 -10.44 19.93
CA SER A 9 -26.11 -9.33 19.50
C SER A 9 -24.64 -9.73 19.42
N TRP A 10 -24.11 -10.44 20.42
CA TRP A 10 -22.74 -10.95 20.38
C TRP A 10 -22.54 -11.93 19.20
N PHE A 11 -23.49 -12.82 18.95
CA PHE A 11 -23.39 -13.75 17.83
C PHE A 11 -23.45 -13.05 16.47
N GLN A 12 -24.27 -12.00 16.34
CA GLN A 12 -24.30 -11.16 15.14
C GLN A 12 -23.01 -10.36 14.96
N GLU A 13 -22.44 -9.83 16.04
CA GLU A 13 -21.19 -9.09 16.00
C GLU A 13 -20.00 -9.98 15.62
N MET A 14 -19.98 -11.24 16.08
CA MET A 14 -18.98 -12.23 15.67
C MET A 14 -19.08 -12.59 14.18
N ARG A 15 -20.30 -12.78 13.65
CA ARG A 15 -20.50 -13.02 12.21
C ARG A 15 -20.15 -11.79 11.37
N ALA A 16 -20.51 -10.59 11.83
CA ALA A 16 -20.17 -9.35 11.16
C ALA A 16 -18.64 -9.19 11.04
N ARG A 17 -17.88 -9.54 12.10
CA ARG A 17 -16.41 -9.53 12.08
C ARG A 17 -15.81 -10.55 11.11
N GLN A 18 -16.43 -11.73 10.94
CA GLN A 18 -15.94 -12.76 10.02
C GLN A 18 -16.15 -12.41 8.54
N VAL A 19 -17.24 -11.73 8.20
CA VAL A 19 -17.50 -11.31 6.81
C VAL A 19 -16.45 -10.29 6.35
N VAL A 20 -16.06 -9.35 7.21
CA VAL A 20 -15.04 -8.33 6.88
C VAL A 20 -13.65 -8.97 6.63
N HIS A 21 -13.30 -10.02 7.36
CA HIS A 21 -12.01 -10.71 7.17
C HIS A 21 -11.92 -11.52 5.87
N GLY A 22 -13.05 -11.94 5.29
CA GLY A 22 -13.10 -12.72 4.05
C GLY A 22 -12.82 -11.89 2.79
N PHE A 23 -13.25 -10.63 2.77
CA PHE A 23 -13.11 -9.76 1.59
C PHE A 23 -11.68 -9.22 1.38
N GLN A 24 -10.90 -9.05 2.45
CA GLN A 24 -9.50 -8.59 2.35
C GLN A 24 -8.56 -9.62 1.70
N ARG A 25 -8.98 -10.88 1.56
CA ARG A 25 -8.19 -11.97 0.94
C ARG A 25 -8.42 -12.13 -0.57
N LEU A 26 -9.40 -11.43 -1.16
CA LEU A 26 -9.83 -11.66 -2.54
C LEU A 26 -9.11 -10.82 -3.60
N LEU A 27 -8.26 -9.89 -3.20
CA LEU A 27 -7.35 -9.20 -4.12
C LEU A 27 -5.93 -9.56 -3.71
N PRO A 28 -5.38 -10.70 -4.18
CA PRO A 28 -3.94 -10.90 -4.10
C PRO A 28 -3.30 -9.78 -4.91
N GLN A 29 -2.85 -8.73 -4.22
CA GLN A 29 -1.97 -7.74 -4.80
C GLN A 29 -0.65 -8.45 -5.05
N CYS A 30 -0.47 -8.92 -6.27
CA CYS A 30 0.85 -9.29 -6.74
C CYS A 30 1.67 -8.00 -6.92
N SER A 31 2.93 -8.06 -6.54
CA SER A 31 3.89 -6.98 -6.71
C SER A 31 5.02 -7.46 -7.61
N GLN A 32 5.52 -6.57 -8.48
CA GLN A 32 6.72 -6.85 -9.25
C GLN A 32 7.92 -6.45 -8.41
N VAL A 33 8.81 -7.41 -8.14
CA VAL A 33 10.02 -7.18 -7.36
C VAL A 33 11.26 -7.56 -8.14
N ILE A 34 12.34 -6.84 -7.90
CA ILE A 34 13.66 -7.10 -8.43
C ILE A 34 14.51 -7.70 -7.31
N ARG A 35 14.82 -9.00 -7.43
CA ARG A 35 15.74 -9.72 -6.55
C ARG A 35 16.86 -10.30 -7.41
N GLU A 36 18.11 -10.15 -6.98
CA GLU A 36 19.29 -10.66 -7.71
C GLU A 36 19.36 -10.19 -9.19
N GLY A 37 18.85 -8.99 -9.48
CA GLY A 37 18.80 -8.44 -10.84
C GLY A 37 17.74 -9.05 -11.76
N LYS A 38 16.84 -9.89 -11.24
CA LYS A 38 15.71 -10.48 -11.99
C LYS A 38 14.39 -9.94 -11.48
N GLU A 39 13.52 -9.55 -12.41
CA GLU A 39 12.12 -9.24 -12.11
C GLU A 39 11.34 -10.54 -11.86
N SER A 40 10.54 -10.54 -10.79
CA SER A 40 9.65 -11.63 -10.43
C SER A 40 8.36 -11.07 -9.84
N SER A 41 7.25 -11.78 -10.03
CA SER A 41 5.99 -11.42 -9.39
C SER A 41 5.82 -12.23 -8.11
N ILE A 42 5.62 -11.54 -6.98
CA ILE A 42 5.38 -12.18 -5.69
C ILE A 42 4.13 -11.60 -5.05
N SER A 43 3.50 -12.36 -4.15
CA SER A 43 2.37 -11.88 -3.38
C SER A 43 2.82 -10.77 -2.43
N ALA A 44 2.04 -9.70 -2.26
CA ALA A 44 2.37 -8.61 -1.33
C ALA A 44 2.73 -9.06 0.12
N PRO A 45 2.11 -10.12 0.70
CA PRO A 45 2.52 -10.65 2.00
C PRO A 45 3.92 -11.27 2.04
N ASP A 46 4.46 -11.69 0.89
CA ASP A 46 5.78 -12.30 0.74
C ASP A 46 6.89 -11.24 0.54
N LEU A 47 6.51 -9.95 0.50
CA LEU A 47 7.43 -8.83 0.43
C LEU A 47 8.23 -8.70 1.73
N VAL A 48 9.55 -8.54 1.60
CA VAL A 48 10.46 -8.38 2.75
C VAL A 48 11.30 -7.11 2.62
N VAL A 49 11.75 -6.62 3.79
CA VAL A 49 12.65 -5.46 3.86
C VAL A 49 13.89 -5.72 3.01
N GLY A 50 14.20 -4.77 2.13
CA GLY A 50 15.30 -4.88 1.16
C GLY A 50 14.86 -5.23 -0.26
N ASP A 51 13.61 -5.66 -0.47
CA ASP A 51 13.06 -5.83 -1.82
C ASP A 51 12.96 -4.50 -2.54
N VAL A 52 13.32 -4.49 -3.82
CA VAL A 52 13.05 -3.39 -4.74
C VAL A 52 11.76 -3.71 -5.47
N VAL A 53 10.73 -2.92 -5.23
CA VAL A 53 9.42 -3.02 -5.87
C VAL A 53 9.39 -2.09 -7.09
N HIS A 54 8.91 -2.62 -8.20
CA HIS A 54 8.55 -1.88 -9.40
C HIS A 54 7.06 -1.55 -9.35
N ILE A 55 6.74 -0.26 -9.30
CA ILE A 55 5.38 0.30 -9.26
C ILE A 55 5.02 0.75 -10.69
N LYS A 56 3.89 0.29 -11.21
CA LYS A 56 3.38 0.67 -12.54
C LYS A 56 2.02 1.34 -12.44
N SER A 57 1.69 2.20 -13.41
CA SER A 57 0.36 2.78 -13.55
C SER A 57 -0.72 1.69 -13.57
N GLY A 58 -1.80 1.93 -12.81
CA GLY A 58 -2.90 1.00 -12.58
C GLY A 58 -2.69 0.06 -11.39
N GLU A 59 -1.47 -0.04 -10.86
CA GLU A 59 -1.17 -0.87 -9.69
C GLU A 59 -1.26 -0.07 -8.39
N ARG A 60 -1.53 -0.77 -7.30
CA ARG A 60 -1.49 -0.21 -5.95
C ARG A 60 -0.14 -0.53 -5.32
N VAL A 61 0.36 0.43 -4.55
CA VAL A 61 1.60 0.29 -3.80
C VAL A 61 1.41 -0.79 -2.71
N PRO A 62 2.21 -1.88 -2.71
CA PRO A 62 1.96 -3.05 -1.86
C PRO A 62 2.45 -2.90 -0.40
N ALA A 63 3.36 -1.95 -0.14
CA ALA A 63 3.95 -1.69 1.16
C ALA A 63 4.47 -0.24 1.22
N ASP A 64 4.93 0.23 2.38
CA ASP A 64 5.60 1.53 2.45
C ASP A 64 7.00 1.45 1.83
N LEU A 65 7.23 2.23 0.77
CA LEU A 65 8.44 2.18 -0.04
C LEU A 65 9.16 3.53 -0.01
N ARG A 66 10.48 3.48 0.15
CA ARG A 66 11.35 4.62 -0.16
C ARG A 66 11.64 4.61 -1.65
N LEU A 67 11.19 5.63 -2.37
CA LEU A 67 11.42 5.77 -3.80
C LEU A 67 12.91 5.97 -4.10
N LEU A 68 13.41 5.19 -5.05
CA LEU A 68 14.78 5.18 -5.54
C LEU A 68 14.85 5.80 -6.94
N HIS A 69 13.82 5.59 -7.74
CA HIS A 69 13.71 6.15 -9.09
C HIS A 69 12.24 6.36 -9.45
N CYS A 70 11.94 7.42 -10.18
CA CYS A 70 10.59 7.80 -10.58
C CYS A 70 10.61 8.34 -12.01
N ILE A 71 9.65 7.91 -12.82
CA ILE A 71 9.42 8.41 -14.18
C ILE A 71 7.97 8.87 -14.24
N GLN A 72 7.76 10.19 -14.10
CA GLN A 72 6.43 10.82 -14.09
C GLN A 72 5.46 10.14 -13.10
N LEU A 73 5.98 9.68 -11.96
CA LEU A 73 5.21 8.89 -11.00
C LEU A 73 4.16 9.75 -10.31
N ARG A 74 2.88 9.45 -10.50
CA ARG A 74 1.77 10.11 -9.81
C ARG A 74 0.97 9.10 -9.01
N LEU A 75 0.90 9.33 -7.70
CA LEU A 75 0.17 8.46 -6.78
C LEU A 75 -1.03 9.20 -6.19
N GLU A 76 -2.16 8.50 -6.12
CA GLU A 76 -3.32 8.92 -5.35
C GLU A 76 -3.26 8.28 -3.96
N ALA A 77 -3.21 9.11 -2.92
CA ALA A 77 -3.12 8.68 -1.52
C ALA A 77 -4.47 8.77 -0.78
N SER A 78 -5.60 8.63 -1.49
CA SER A 78 -6.96 8.74 -0.91
C SER A 78 -7.20 7.79 0.24
N SER A 79 -6.51 6.64 0.27
CA SER A 79 -6.58 5.68 1.39
C SER A 79 -5.95 6.19 2.69
N ILE A 80 -5.08 7.22 2.63
CA ILE A 80 -4.34 7.78 3.78
C ILE A 80 -4.77 9.21 4.07
N THR A 81 -4.80 10.07 3.05
CA THR A 81 -5.13 11.49 3.21
C THR A 81 -6.63 11.77 3.08
N GLY A 82 -7.39 10.85 2.48
CA GLY A 82 -8.78 11.09 2.10
C GLY A 82 -8.93 11.97 0.85
N GLU A 83 -7.82 12.42 0.27
CA GLU A 83 -7.80 13.24 -0.95
C GLU A 83 -7.58 12.36 -2.17
N SER A 84 -8.46 12.48 -3.17
CA SER A 84 -8.37 11.74 -4.44
C SER A 84 -7.56 12.45 -5.52
N GLU A 85 -6.90 13.56 -5.20
CA GLU A 85 -6.08 14.28 -6.18
C GLU A 85 -4.73 13.57 -6.34
N PRO A 86 -4.35 13.13 -7.56
CA PRO A 86 -3.06 12.49 -7.80
C PRO A 86 -1.92 13.49 -7.66
N VAL A 87 -0.94 13.16 -6.83
CA VAL A 87 0.24 14.02 -6.64
C VAL A 87 1.48 13.37 -7.22
N GLU A 88 2.41 14.20 -7.70
CA GLU A 88 3.69 13.78 -8.24
C GLU A 88 4.67 13.38 -7.12
N TYR A 89 5.39 12.28 -7.35
CA TYR A 89 6.39 11.73 -6.45
C TYR A 89 7.77 11.69 -7.13
N GLN A 90 8.83 11.85 -6.34
CA GLN A 90 10.20 11.96 -6.80
C GLN A 90 11.17 11.15 -5.92
N SER A 91 12.30 10.73 -6.47
CA SER A 91 13.31 9.96 -5.72
C SER A 91 14.28 10.82 -4.90
N GLU A 92 14.28 12.14 -5.10
CA GLU A 92 15.22 13.05 -4.45
C GLU A 92 15.03 13.11 -2.93
N GLU A 93 16.10 13.46 -2.23
CA GLU A 93 16.05 13.68 -0.79
C GLU A 93 15.17 14.89 -0.47
N VAL A 94 14.33 14.71 0.56
CA VAL A 94 13.43 15.75 1.05
C VAL A 94 14.03 16.26 2.36
N SER A 95 14.01 17.58 2.58
CA SER A 95 14.60 18.17 3.79
C SER A 95 13.96 17.63 5.07
N GLU A 96 14.73 17.58 6.16
CA GLU A 96 14.27 17.08 7.48
C GLU A 96 13.09 17.87 8.08
N ARG A 97 12.71 19.01 7.47
CA ARG A 97 11.60 19.86 7.92
C ARG A 97 10.23 19.36 7.47
N PHE A 98 10.17 18.44 6.51
CA PHE A 98 8.90 17.93 6.00
C PHE A 98 8.40 16.76 6.84
N SER A 99 7.09 16.73 7.04
CA SER A 99 6.39 15.55 7.56
C SER A 99 6.55 14.38 6.59
N VAL A 100 6.55 13.14 7.10
CA VAL A 100 6.57 11.92 6.26
C VAL A 100 5.41 11.93 5.27
N PHE A 101 4.24 12.48 5.65
CA PHE A 101 3.06 12.59 4.79
C PHE A 101 3.20 13.63 3.67
N GLU A 102 4.09 14.62 3.83
CA GLU A 102 4.40 15.62 2.81
C GLU A 102 5.57 15.19 1.92
N ALA A 103 6.36 14.23 2.38
CA ALA A 103 7.53 13.75 1.69
C ALA A 103 7.15 13.04 0.38
N ARG A 104 7.54 13.63 -0.74
CA ARG A 104 7.27 13.09 -2.09
C ARG A 104 8.18 11.93 -2.49
N ASN A 105 9.02 11.44 -1.58
CA ASN A 105 9.94 10.32 -1.81
C ASN A 105 9.54 9.04 -1.05
N VAL A 106 8.36 9.01 -0.41
CA VAL A 106 7.83 7.82 0.25
C VAL A 106 6.49 7.47 -0.35
N ALA A 107 6.41 6.32 -1.02
CA ALA A 107 5.14 5.78 -1.51
C ALA A 107 4.52 4.93 -0.40
N PHE A 108 3.27 5.19 -0.06
CA PHE A 108 2.60 4.50 1.04
C PHE A 108 1.77 3.31 0.58
N ASN A 109 1.65 2.31 1.45
CA ASN A 109 0.81 1.14 1.20
C ASN A 109 -0.65 1.57 0.87
N GLY A 110 -1.19 1.00 -0.21
CA GLY A 110 -2.57 1.22 -0.64
C GLY A 110 -2.75 2.40 -1.60
N SER A 111 -1.76 3.29 -1.72
CA SER A 111 -1.75 4.36 -2.74
C SER A 111 -1.89 3.77 -4.15
N LEU A 112 -2.71 4.39 -4.99
CA LEU A 112 -2.91 3.97 -6.38
C LEU A 112 -1.93 4.71 -7.28
N CYS A 113 -1.17 3.99 -8.10
CA CYS A 113 -0.38 4.59 -9.16
C CYS A 113 -1.29 4.97 -10.32
N VAL A 114 -1.50 6.27 -10.51
CA VAL A 114 -2.37 6.79 -11.58
C VAL A 114 -1.58 6.88 -12.87
N GLU A 115 -0.33 7.33 -12.80
CA GLU A 115 0.50 7.59 -13.98
C GLU A 115 1.98 7.31 -13.68
N GLY A 116 2.72 6.98 -14.74
CA GLY A 116 4.16 6.75 -14.68
C GLY A 116 4.55 5.41 -14.08
N GLU A 117 5.83 5.33 -13.70
CA GLU A 117 6.42 4.17 -13.06
C GLU A 117 7.46 4.60 -12.02
N GLY A 118 7.73 3.72 -11.07
CA GLY A 118 8.67 4.00 -9.99
C GLY A 118 9.30 2.74 -9.42
N PHE A 119 10.48 2.90 -8.87
CA PHE A 119 11.21 1.85 -8.18
C PHE A 119 11.40 2.27 -6.73
N GLY A 120 11.01 1.43 -5.79
CA GLY A 120 11.09 1.73 -4.37
C GLY A 120 11.62 0.56 -3.56
N SER A 121 12.33 0.85 -2.48
CA SER A 121 12.80 -0.18 -1.54
C SER A 121 11.89 -0.25 -0.32
N GLN A 122 11.50 -1.47 0.08
CA GLN A 122 10.78 -1.67 1.33
C GLN A 122 11.72 -1.42 2.51
N LYS A 123 11.39 -0.43 3.34
CA LYS A 123 12.19 -0.08 4.53
C LYS A 123 11.62 -0.66 5.84
N ARG A 124 10.31 -0.96 5.89
CA ARG A 124 9.61 -1.45 7.09
C ARG A 124 8.55 -2.49 6.72
N LYS A 125 8.22 -3.35 7.68
CA LYS A 125 7.16 -4.36 7.58
C LYS A 125 5.98 -3.94 8.42
#